data_AF-A0A9P6KXX0-F1
#
_entry.id   AF-A0A9P6KXX0-F1
#
_cell.length_a   1.000
_cell.length_b   1.000
_cell.length_c   1.000
_cell.angle_alpha   90.00
_cell.angle_beta   90.00
_cell.angle_gamma   90.00
#
_symmetry.space_group_name_H-M   'P 1'
#
loop_
_entity.id
_entity.type
_entity.pdbx_description
1 polymer ?
#
loop_
_entity_poly.entity_id
_entity_poly.type
_entity_poly.pdbx_seq_one_letter_code
_entity_poly.pdbx_strand_id
1 'polypeptide(L)'
;MKESSIWLKYVNMLPREEGALCAQDRNIFLEKGFKCPNCNDKLKSVDHMATQCDRMLSHDYMRRHNEALRCIHLQLCLNYRLTKSKKISNHSFQECVSNDLAEIRVDTRIPTGIKVKYNKADIFTLDKLRKEILIVEVEKNHKYDLMANHCGALYGFKTRIIPYVMTWDNLSPKL
;
A
#
# COMPACT_ATOMS: atom_id res chain seq x y z
N MET A 1 5.52 -4.31 -19.42
CA MET A 1 4.41 -4.50 -18.44
C MET A 1 4.23 -5.98 -18.12
N LYS A 2 5.16 -6.51 -17.34
CA LYS A 2 5.09 -7.75 -16.55
C LYS A 2 6.06 -7.38 -15.41
N GLU A 3 5.72 -7.30 -14.13
CA GLU A 3 4.81 -8.17 -13.40
C GLU A 3 4.69 -7.57 -11.97
N SER A 4 3.97 -6.45 -11.80
CA SER A 4 3.79 -5.77 -10.49
C SER A 4 2.87 -6.54 -9.53
N SER A 5 2.45 -7.75 -9.88
CA SER A 5 1.54 -8.59 -9.08
C SER A 5 2.18 -9.92 -8.66
N ILE A 6 3.48 -10.12 -8.92
CA ILE A 6 4.21 -11.33 -8.47
C ILE A 6 4.23 -11.42 -6.94
N TRP A 7 4.37 -10.29 -6.23
CA TRP A 7 4.42 -10.28 -4.76
C TRP A 7 3.14 -10.78 -4.09
N LEU A 8 2.01 -10.80 -4.81
CA LEU A 8 0.77 -11.42 -4.31
C LEU A 8 0.82 -12.96 -4.35
N LYS A 9 1.75 -13.54 -5.13
CA LYS A 9 1.88 -15.00 -5.32
C LYS A 9 3.00 -15.64 -4.48
N TYR A 10 4.02 -14.89 -4.07
CA TYR A 10 5.17 -15.43 -3.34
C TYR A 10 5.31 -14.71 -1.98
N VAL A 11 4.94 -15.42 -0.93
CA VAL A 11 4.74 -14.90 0.45
C VAL A 11 6.02 -14.95 1.31
N ASN A 12 7.17 -15.36 0.77
CA ASN A 12 8.43 -15.29 1.50
C ASN A 12 9.56 -15.06 0.49
N MET A 13 9.93 -13.79 0.29
CA MET A 13 11.16 -13.45 -0.42
C MET A 13 12.30 -13.41 0.58
N LEU A 14 13.43 -14.05 0.26
CA LEU A 14 14.63 -13.99 1.08
C LEU A 14 15.18 -12.55 1.11
N PRO A 15 15.86 -12.10 2.19
CA PRO A 15 16.48 -10.78 2.24
C PRO A 15 17.41 -10.47 1.06
N ARG A 16 17.97 -11.51 0.42
CA ARG A 16 18.79 -11.40 -0.81
C ARG A 16 17.96 -11.09 -2.06
N GLU A 17 16.74 -11.61 -2.14
CA GLU A 17 15.79 -11.35 -3.23
C GLU A 17 15.11 -10.00 -3.04
N GLU A 18 14.82 -9.62 -1.79
CA GLU A 18 14.44 -8.26 -1.40
C GLU A 18 15.55 -7.27 -1.77
N GLY A 19 16.82 -7.60 -1.47
CA GLY A 19 17.99 -6.79 -1.85
C GLY A 19 18.18 -6.65 -3.38
N ALA A 20 17.74 -7.64 -4.17
CA ALA A 20 17.76 -7.55 -5.63
C ALA A 20 16.61 -6.71 -6.19
N LEU A 21 15.47 -6.63 -5.49
CA LEU A 21 14.38 -5.69 -5.80
C LEU A 21 14.75 -4.26 -5.37
N CYS A 22 15.41 -4.07 -4.22
CA CYS A 22 16.03 -2.79 -3.84
C CYS A 22 17.17 -2.39 -4.80
N ALA A 23 17.82 -3.33 -5.48
CA ALA A 23 18.78 -3.00 -6.54
C ALA A 23 18.12 -2.36 -7.78
N GLN A 24 16.79 -2.25 -7.84
CA GLN A 24 16.09 -1.44 -8.85
C GLN A 24 16.23 0.07 -8.60
N ASP A 25 16.63 0.49 -7.39
CA ASP A 25 16.99 1.88 -7.08
C ASP A 25 18.24 2.38 -7.85
N ARG A 26 18.88 1.51 -8.66
CA ARG A 26 20.10 1.80 -9.45
C ARG A 26 19.98 2.97 -10.43
N ASN A 27 18.78 3.44 -10.76
CA ASN A 27 18.62 4.61 -11.63
C ASN A 27 18.95 5.94 -10.94
N ILE A 28 19.09 6.00 -9.61
CA ILE A 28 19.57 7.22 -8.91
C ILE A 28 21.08 7.16 -8.62
N PHE A 29 21.75 6.03 -8.87
CA PHE A 29 23.14 5.83 -8.43
C PHE A 29 24.22 6.45 -9.33
N LEU A 30 23.89 6.99 -10.51
CA LEU A 30 24.92 7.32 -11.51
C LEU A 30 24.90 8.72 -12.13
N GLU A 31 23.87 9.56 -11.90
CA GLU A 31 23.87 10.93 -12.43
C GLU A 31 24.30 11.95 -11.36
N LYS A 32 25.61 12.18 -11.25
CA LYS A 32 26.16 13.30 -10.47
C LYS A 32 25.94 14.62 -11.22
N GLY A 33 25.23 15.57 -10.60
CA GLY A 33 25.37 16.99 -10.96
C GLY A 33 24.10 17.84 -11.03
N PHE A 34 22.90 17.28 -10.95
CA PHE A 34 21.67 18.08 -11.05
C PHE A 34 21.24 18.66 -9.71
N LYS A 35 20.83 19.94 -9.72
CA LYS A 35 20.11 20.52 -8.57
C LYS A 35 18.73 19.88 -8.44
N CYS A 36 18.25 19.75 -7.21
CA CYS A 36 16.91 19.26 -6.95
C CYS A 36 15.88 20.15 -7.66
N PRO A 37 14.98 19.60 -8.49
CA PRO A 37 13.99 20.40 -9.23
C PRO A 37 12.99 21.09 -8.30
N ASN A 38 12.90 20.67 -7.03
CA ASN A 38 11.86 21.12 -6.10
C ASN A 38 12.34 22.24 -5.15
N CYS A 39 13.58 22.15 -4.64
CA CYS A 39 14.16 23.20 -3.80
C CYS A 39 15.14 24.10 -4.56
N ASN A 40 15.70 23.63 -5.69
CA ASN A 40 16.73 24.28 -6.51
C ASN A 40 17.99 24.73 -5.74
N ASP A 41 18.19 24.18 -4.53
CA ASP A 41 19.21 24.62 -3.58
C ASP A 41 20.25 23.51 -3.35
N LYS A 42 19.78 22.30 -3.01
CA LYS A 42 20.63 21.13 -2.82
C LYS A 42 20.73 20.28 -4.09
N LEU A 43 21.81 19.49 -4.19
CA LEU A 43 21.96 18.49 -5.23
C LEU A 43 20.88 17.42 -5.10
N LYS A 44 20.39 16.94 -6.26
CA LYS A 44 19.49 15.80 -6.35
C LYS A 44 20.27 14.55 -5.93
N SER A 45 20.09 14.13 -4.68
CA SER A 45 20.59 12.86 -4.16
C SER A 45 19.44 12.07 -3.55
N VAL A 46 19.60 10.74 -3.43
CA VAL A 46 18.62 9.87 -2.75
C VAL A 46 18.35 10.41 -1.34
N ASP A 47 19.42 10.71 -0.60
CA ASP A 47 19.29 11.25 0.76
C ASP A 47 18.54 12.59 0.76
N HIS A 48 18.85 13.52 -0.15
CA HIS A 48 18.15 14.79 -0.22
C HIS A 48 16.67 14.63 -0.59
N MET A 49 16.33 13.77 -1.55
CA MET A 49 14.94 13.51 -1.94
C MET A 49 14.17 12.68 -0.91
N ALA A 50 14.85 11.82 -0.15
CA ALA A 50 14.23 10.95 0.86
C ALA A 50 14.10 11.59 2.24
N THR A 51 15.00 12.52 2.61
CA THR A 51 15.07 13.04 3.99
C THR A 51 15.20 14.56 4.11
N GLN A 52 15.54 15.31 3.04
CA GLN A 52 15.99 16.71 3.21
C GLN A 52 15.43 17.76 2.23
N CYS A 53 14.31 17.50 1.56
CA CYS A 53 13.59 18.53 0.82
C CYS A 53 12.31 18.89 1.57
N ASP A 54 12.37 19.91 2.43
CA ASP A 54 11.27 20.36 3.31
C ASP A 54 9.95 20.65 2.57
N ARG A 55 10.02 20.96 1.26
CA ARG A 55 8.85 21.19 0.41
C ARG A 55 8.18 19.92 -0.15
N MET A 56 8.84 18.76 -0.16
CA MET A 56 8.33 17.51 -0.75
C MET A 56 7.78 16.49 0.27
N LEU A 57 8.34 16.44 1.48
CA LEU A 57 8.30 15.19 2.24
C LEU A 57 6.91 14.77 2.74
N SER A 58 6.03 15.68 3.16
CA SER A 58 4.71 15.31 3.67
C SER A 58 3.65 15.21 2.57
N HIS A 59 3.59 16.20 1.68
CA HIS A 59 2.56 16.29 0.65
C HIS A 59 2.73 15.22 -0.45
N ASP A 60 3.96 15.02 -0.96
CA ASP A 60 4.21 14.00 -1.99
C ASP A 60 4.19 12.58 -1.42
N TYR A 61 4.49 12.42 -0.12
CA TYR A 61 4.28 11.15 0.56
C TYR A 61 2.80 10.81 0.67
N MET A 62 1.97 11.74 1.16
CA MET A 62 0.54 11.48 1.32
C MET A 62 -0.19 11.28 -0.01
N ARG A 63 0.22 12.02 -1.04
CA ARG A 63 -0.29 11.80 -2.40
C ARG A 63 0.04 10.39 -2.90
N ARG A 64 1.28 9.93 -2.74
CA ARG A 64 1.71 8.58 -3.14
C ARG A 64 1.03 7.49 -2.33
N HIS A 65 0.88 7.69 -1.03
CA HIS A 65 0.13 6.79 -0.15
C HIS A 65 -1.30 6.60 -0.64
N ASN A 66 -2.00 7.70 -0.91
CA ASN A 66 -3.38 7.65 -1.40
C ASN A 66 -3.48 7.03 -2.80
N GLU A 67 -2.50 7.27 -3.68
CA GLU A 67 -2.43 6.63 -4.99
C GLU A 67 -2.19 5.12 -4.91
N ALA A 68 -1.29 4.69 -4.01
CA ALA A 68 -1.05 3.29 -3.71
C ALA A 68 -2.31 2.60 -3.17
N LEU A 69 -2.97 3.20 -2.17
CA LEU A 69 -4.25 2.70 -1.64
C LEU A 69 -5.32 2.59 -2.73
N ARG A 70 -5.43 3.60 -3.61
CA ARG A 70 -6.38 3.58 -4.72
C ARG A 70 -6.11 2.43 -5.69
N CYS A 71 -4.84 2.14 -5.98
CA CYS A 71 -4.44 1.01 -6.82
C CYS A 71 -4.75 -0.34 -6.17
N ILE A 72 -4.41 -0.50 -4.88
CA ILE A 72 -4.67 -1.73 -4.13
C ILE A 72 -6.18 -1.98 -4.02
N HIS A 73 -6.95 -0.93 -3.69
CA HIS A 73 -8.40 -1.00 -3.60
C HIS A 73 -9.03 -1.39 -4.95
N LEU A 74 -8.61 -0.79 -6.06
CA LEU A 74 -9.08 -1.18 -7.40
C LEU A 74 -8.82 -2.68 -7.66
N GLN A 75 -7.62 -3.16 -7.35
CA GLN A 75 -7.27 -4.56 -7.56
C GLN A 75 -8.13 -5.51 -6.73
N LEU A 76 -8.39 -5.17 -5.46
CA LEU A 76 -9.29 -5.95 -4.61
C LEU A 76 -10.73 -5.92 -5.15
N CYS A 77 -11.23 -4.76 -5.59
CA CYS A 77 -12.55 -4.65 -6.19
C CYS A 77 -12.71 -5.50 -7.45
N LEU A 78 -11.67 -5.62 -8.28
CA LEU A 78 -11.66 -6.50 -9.45
C LEU A 78 -11.70 -7.97 -9.04
N ASN A 79 -10.91 -8.38 -8.05
CA ASN A 79 -10.86 -9.75 -7.56
C ASN A 79 -12.21 -10.23 -7.01
N TYR A 80 -12.91 -9.36 -6.28
CA TYR A 80 -14.22 -9.66 -5.69
C TYR A 80 -15.41 -9.27 -6.57
N ARG A 81 -15.17 -8.91 -7.84
CA ARG A 81 -16.21 -8.54 -8.83
C ARG A 81 -17.11 -7.38 -8.39
N LEU A 82 -16.57 -6.46 -7.59
CA LEU A 82 -17.21 -5.22 -7.16
C LEU A 82 -17.15 -4.14 -8.25
N THR A 83 -16.16 -4.22 -9.15
CA THR A 83 -16.07 -3.39 -10.35
C THR A 83 -15.63 -4.21 -11.55
N LYS A 84 -15.97 -3.73 -12.75
CA LYS A 84 -15.56 -4.33 -14.03
C LYS A 84 -14.44 -3.55 -14.72
N SER A 85 -14.29 -2.27 -14.40
CA SER A 85 -13.30 -1.40 -15.03
C SER A 85 -11.93 -1.58 -14.38
N LYS A 86 -10.89 -1.80 -15.19
CA LYS A 86 -9.49 -1.83 -14.74
C LYS A 86 -8.82 -0.45 -14.79
N LYS A 87 -9.53 0.58 -15.25
CA LYS A 87 -8.97 1.94 -15.39
C LYS A 87 -9.04 2.67 -14.06
N ILE A 88 -7.88 3.08 -13.54
CA ILE A 88 -7.76 3.85 -12.29
C ILE A 88 -8.51 5.19 -12.35
N SER A 89 -8.54 5.83 -13.53
CA SER A 89 -9.25 7.09 -13.77
C SER A 89 -10.75 7.00 -13.48
N ASN A 90 -11.35 5.83 -13.74
CA ASN A 90 -12.78 5.59 -13.60
C ASN A 90 -13.10 4.90 -12.27
N HIS A 91 -12.09 4.63 -11.44
CA HIS A 91 -12.24 3.88 -10.21
C HIS A 91 -12.69 4.81 -9.07
N SER A 92 -13.84 4.48 -8.45
CA SER A 92 -14.35 5.18 -7.28
C SER A 92 -13.66 4.66 -6.02
N PHE A 93 -12.93 5.54 -5.33
CA PHE A 93 -12.23 5.22 -4.09
C PHE A 93 -13.18 5.43 -2.90
N GLN A 94 -13.94 4.40 -2.58
CA GLN A 94 -14.97 4.42 -1.53
C GLN A 94 -14.42 3.89 -0.22
N GLU A 95 -14.86 4.47 0.90
CA GLU A 95 -14.47 4.05 2.24
C GLU A 95 -14.92 2.63 2.60
N CYS A 96 -16.07 2.20 2.08
CA CYS A 96 -16.60 0.85 2.27
C CYS A 96 -17.34 0.40 1.02
N VAL A 97 -17.03 -0.80 0.54
CA VAL A 97 -17.70 -1.45 -0.59
C VAL A 97 -17.87 -2.93 -0.29
N SER A 98 -19.06 -3.46 -0.52
CA SER A 98 -19.40 -4.83 -0.13
C SER A 98 -20.35 -5.50 -1.11
N ASN A 99 -20.22 -6.82 -1.22
CA ASN A 99 -21.19 -7.70 -1.86
C ASN A 99 -21.27 -9.02 -1.07
N ASP A 100 -21.89 -10.04 -1.66
CA ASP A 100 -22.02 -11.37 -1.05
C ASP A 100 -20.68 -12.10 -0.87
N LEU A 101 -19.66 -11.72 -1.65
CA LEU A 101 -18.34 -12.37 -1.64
C LEU A 101 -17.38 -11.74 -0.64
N ALA A 102 -17.37 -10.42 -0.54
CA ALA A 102 -16.45 -9.71 0.33
C ALA A 102 -16.96 -8.33 0.76
N GLU A 103 -16.30 -7.81 1.79
CA GLU A 103 -16.41 -6.43 2.23
C GLU A 103 -15.02 -5.83 2.31
N ILE A 104 -14.80 -4.72 1.60
CA ILE A 104 -13.54 -3.97 1.58
C ILE A 104 -13.81 -2.63 2.24
N ARG A 105 -12.94 -2.27 3.18
CA ARG A 105 -12.97 -1.04 3.96
C ARG A 105 -11.62 -0.36 3.84
N VAL A 106 -11.61 0.94 3.59
CA VAL A 106 -10.40 1.75 3.46
C VAL A 106 -10.47 2.88 4.45
N ASP A 107 -9.41 3.10 5.22
CA ASP A 107 -9.31 4.23 6.16
C ASP A 107 -10.53 4.39 7.08
N THR A 108 -11.18 3.28 7.44
CA THR A 108 -12.36 3.29 8.30
C THR A 108 -12.09 2.55 9.60
N ARG A 109 -12.77 2.99 10.66
CA ARG A 109 -12.72 2.31 11.94
C ARG A 109 -13.43 0.96 11.86
N ILE A 110 -12.75 -0.09 12.29
CA ILE A 110 -13.32 -1.43 12.38
C ILE A 110 -14.01 -1.58 13.74
N PRO A 111 -15.32 -1.85 13.77
CA PRO A 111 -16.04 -2.07 15.02
C PRO A 111 -15.65 -3.43 15.59
N THR A 112 -14.93 -3.42 16.70
CA THR A 112 -14.45 -4.63 17.37
C THR A 112 -15.19 -4.93 18.67
N GLY A 113 -16.07 -4.04 19.17
CA GLY A 113 -16.75 -4.22 20.46
C GLY A 113 -15.85 -4.13 21.70
N ILE A 114 -14.53 -4.05 21.50
CA ILE A 114 -13.51 -3.76 22.51
C ILE A 114 -12.75 -2.48 22.16
N LYS A 115 -12.18 -1.79 23.15
CA LYS A 115 -11.39 -0.58 22.91
C LYS A 115 -9.98 -0.96 22.44
N VAL A 116 -9.76 -0.94 21.12
CA VAL A 116 -8.43 -1.14 20.51
C VAL A 116 -7.82 0.22 20.16
N LYS A 117 -6.55 0.45 20.54
CA LYS A 117 -5.81 1.70 20.25
C LYS A 117 -5.67 1.96 18.75
N TYR A 118 -5.38 0.91 17.98
CA TYR A 118 -5.21 0.95 16.53
C TYR A 118 -6.33 0.13 15.87
N ASN A 119 -7.41 0.81 15.46
CA ASN A 119 -8.59 0.17 14.86
C ASN A 119 -8.97 0.73 13.47
N LYS A 120 -8.08 1.50 12.85
CA LYS A 120 -8.26 2.10 11.54
C LYS A 120 -7.15 1.58 10.63
N ALA A 121 -7.39 0.46 9.95
CA ALA A 121 -6.46 -0.09 8.98
C ALA A 121 -6.48 0.72 7.68
N ASP A 122 -5.37 0.72 6.93
CA ASP A 122 -5.32 1.42 5.65
C ASP A 122 -6.27 0.72 4.66
N ILE A 123 -6.22 -0.62 4.61
CA ILE A 123 -7.25 -1.44 3.95
C ILE A 123 -7.56 -2.66 4.82
N PHE A 124 -8.85 -2.93 5.01
CA PHE A 124 -9.40 -4.13 5.62
C PHE A 124 -10.28 -4.84 4.60
N THR A 125 -10.11 -6.15 4.44
CA THR A 125 -10.90 -6.98 3.54
C THR A 125 -11.41 -8.21 4.29
N LEU A 126 -12.72 -8.40 4.30
CA LEU A 126 -13.40 -9.58 4.81
C LEU A 126 -13.81 -10.46 3.63
N ASP A 127 -13.08 -11.55 3.39
CA ASP A 127 -13.40 -12.56 2.37
C ASP A 127 -14.39 -13.57 2.95
N LYS A 128 -15.66 -13.45 2.57
CA LYS A 128 -16.75 -14.27 3.09
C LYS A 128 -16.71 -15.69 2.55
N LEU A 129 -16.10 -15.88 1.37
CA LEU A 129 -16.00 -17.16 0.67
C LEU A 129 -14.84 -18.00 1.23
N ARG A 130 -13.65 -17.40 1.33
CA ARG A 130 -12.44 -18.08 1.82
C ARG A 130 -12.31 -18.07 3.33
N LYS A 131 -13.21 -17.37 4.03
CA LYS A 131 -13.19 -17.19 5.49
C LYS A 131 -11.85 -16.61 5.95
N GLU A 132 -11.39 -15.57 5.24
CA GLU A 132 -10.12 -14.90 5.48
C GLU A 132 -10.33 -13.39 5.68
N ILE A 133 -9.58 -12.81 6.61
CA ILE A 133 -9.48 -11.37 6.82
C ILE A 133 -8.08 -10.94 6.39
N LEU A 134 -8.03 -10.00 5.44
CA LEU A 134 -6.79 -9.39 4.99
C LEU A 134 -6.73 -7.95 5.49
N ILE A 135 -5.62 -7.59 6.13
CA ILE A 135 -5.29 -6.23 6.54
C ILE A 135 -4.05 -5.82 5.76
N VAL A 136 -4.12 -4.68 5.06
CA VAL A 136 -2.97 -4.10 4.35
C VAL A 136 -2.49 -2.89 5.13
N GLU A 137 -1.19 -2.85 5.41
CA GLU A 137 -0.50 -1.71 6.04
C GLU A 137 0.47 -1.11 5.03
N VAL A 138 0.29 0.14 4.61
CA VAL A 138 1.25 0.84 3.75
C VAL A 138 2.48 1.31 4.54
N GLU A 139 2.35 1.39 5.86
CA GLU A 139 3.44 1.68 6.79
C GLU A 139 3.71 0.49 7.71
N LYS A 140 4.94 -0.05 7.64
CA LYS A 140 5.35 -1.23 8.41
C LYS A 140 5.49 -0.89 9.89
N ASN A 141 4.43 -1.09 10.66
CA ASN A 141 4.44 -0.80 12.10
C ASN A 141 3.86 -1.91 12.99
N HIS A 142 3.42 -3.04 12.42
CA HIS A 142 2.88 -4.21 13.17
C HIS A 142 1.81 -3.84 14.21
N LYS A 143 1.10 -2.73 13.96
CA LYS A 143 0.24 -2.07 14.95
C LYS A 143 -1.15 -2.71 15.03
N TYR A 144 -1.53 -3.53 14.04
CA TYR A 144 -2.86 -4.10 13.94
C TYR A 144 -2.98 -5.56 14.43
N ASP A 145 -1.95 -6.16 15.03
CA ASP A 145 -2.00 -7.56 15.50
C ASP A 145 -3.18 -7.83 16.46
N LEU A 146 -3.39 -6.95 17.44
CA LEU A 146 -4.49 -7.07 18.39
C LEU A 146 -5.87 -6.96 17.70
N MET A 147 -6.00 -6.00 16.77
CA MET A 147 -7.23 -5.84 15.99
C MET A 147 -7.47 -7.06 15.10
N ALA A 148 -6.44 -7.56 14.43
CA ALA A 148 -6.50 -8.71 13.54
C ALA A 148 -6.97 -9.94 14.31
N ASN A 149 -6.32 -10.27 15.42
CA ASN A 149 -6.69 -11.43 16.25
C ASN A 149 -8.15 -11.34 16.75
N HIS A 150 -8.57 -10.16 17.19
CA HIS A 150 -9.93 -9.95 17.67
C HIS A 150 -10.96 -10.09 16.54
N CYS A 151 -10.70 -9.51 15.36
CA CYS A 151 -11.55 -9.69 14.20
C CYS A 151 -11.60 -11.17 13.76
N GLY A 152 -10.46 -11.87 13.75
CA GLY A 152 -10.38 -13.29 13.45
C GLY A 152 -11.26 -14.12 14.38
N ALA A 153 -11.21 -13.85 15.68
CA ALA A 153 -12.06 -14.50 16.67
C ALA A 153 -13.55 -14.16 16.49
N LEU A 154 -13.88 -12.88 16.22
CA LEU A 154 -15.25 -12.41 16.05
C LEU A 154 -15.96 -13.08 14.86
N TYR A 155 -15.26 -13.22 13.73
CA TYR A 155 -15.83 -13.83 12.52
C TYR A 155 -15.56 -15.33 12.41
N GLY A 156 -14.64 -15.89 13.22
CA GLY A 156 -14.14 -17.25 13.08
C GLY A 156 -13.28 -17.45 11.82
N PHE A 157 -12.59 -16.39 11.36
CA PHE A 157 -11.85 -16.36 10.09
C PHE A 157 -10.34 -16.32 10.34
N LYS A 158 -9.58 -16.85 9.39
CA LYS A 158 -8.12 -16.70 9.41
C LYS A 158 -7.75 -15.25 9.11
N THR A 159 -6.79 -14.68 9.84
CA THR A 159 -6.32 -13.31 9.60
C THR A 159 -4.92 -13.27 9.00
N ARG A 160 -4.68 -12.33 8.09
CA ARG A 160 -3.37 -12.05 7.49
C ARG A 160 -3.15 -10.54 7.44
N ILE A 161 -2.00 -10.10 7.94
CA ILE A 161 -1.52 -8.72 7.79
C ILE A 161 -0.43 -8.72 6.73
N ILE A 162 -0.54 -7.85 5.73
CA ILE A 162 0.46 -7.69 4.67
C ILE A 162 0.99 -6.25 4.69
N PRO A 163 2.30 -6.04 4.89
CA PRO A 163 2.91 -4.74 4.66
C PRO A 163 3.01 -4.48 3.14
N TYR A 164 2.56 -3.33 2.69
CA TYR A 164 2.78 -2.81 1.36
C TYR A 164 3.89 -1.76 1.41
N VAL A 165 5.01 -2.03 0.72
CA VAL A 165 6.14 -1.11 0.67
C VAL A 165 6.04 -0.26 -0.59
N MET A 166 5.90 1.06 -0.43
CA MET A 166 5.98 2.00 -1.55
C MET A 166 7.43 2.08 -2.04
N THR A 167 7.66 1.78 -3.32
CA THR A 167 8.96 2.03 -3.98
C THR A 167 9.00 3.46 -4.55
N TRP A 168 10.18 4.07 -4.58
CA TRP A 168 10.35 5.49 -4.94
C TRP A 168 10.21 5.78 -6.46
N ASP A 169 10.23 4.76 -7.32
CA ASP A 169 10.49 4.92 -8.76
C ASP A 169 9.28 5.18 -9.69
N ASN A 170 8.06 5.35 -9.18
CA ASN A 170 6.87 5.46 -10.06
C ASN A 170 6.53 6.88 -10.56
N LEU A 171 7.45 7.85 -10.50
CA LEU A 171 7.21 9.24 -10.93
C LEU A 171 8.32 9.81 -11.82
N SER A 172 8.81 9.06 -12.82
CA SER A 172 9.29 9.75 -14.03
C SER A 172 8.11 9.91 -14.99
N PRO A 173 7.67 11.14 -15.32
CA PRO A 173 7.02 11.35 -16.59
C PRO A 173 8.04 10.89 -17.63
N LYS A 174 7.71 9.86 -18.40
CA LYS A 174 8.40 9.62 -19.65
C LYS A 174 8.09 10.84 -20.54
N LEU A 175 8.99 11.81 -20.53
CA LEU A 175 9.14 12.76 -21.64
C LEU A 175 9.90 12.05 -22.76
#